data_AF-A0A9W8R1Q7-F1
#
_entry.id   AF-A0A9W8R1Q7-F1
#
_cell.length_a   1.000
_cell.length_b   1.000
_cell.length_c   1.000
_cell.angle_alpha   90.00
_cell.angle_beta   90.00
_cell.angle_gamma   90.00
#
_symmetry.space_group_name_H-M   'P 1'
#
loop_
_entity.id
_entity.type
_entity.pdbx_description
1 polymer ?
#
loop_
_entity_poly.entity_id
_entity_poly.type
_entity_poly.pdbx_seq_one_letter_code
_entity_poly.pdbx_strand_id
1 'polypeptide(L)'
;MHKLMLNLGYDKYVTQGGDWGYAVTRLIGVQYPESCVASHVNFVRAFGPPTFFTAPWQFIKHALLPYADHEKAGRARTQWFFEEGFGYNLEQRTKPSTIGFALADSPVALLAWIYEKLHDWTDSYPWTDDEILTWVSVYQFSTAGPAASARIYYESKHSSPEQTAKADAYVPNVPLGLSYFPKDIVVPPQTWGRTLGPIVYEKIHSDGGHFASHERPQELAEDLREMFGKGGGAFHVVKQFQSKL
;
A
#
# COMPACT_ATOMS: atom_id res chain seq x y z
N MET A 1 -9.18 -8.69 -10.34
CA MET A 1 -8.66 -9.52 -9.23
C MET A 1 -9.66 -10.57 -8.74
N HIS A 2 -10.82 -10.24 -8.18
CA HIS A 2 -11.75 -11.27 -7.67
C HIS A 2 -12.13 -12.35 -8.70
N LYS A 3 -12.54 -11.95 -9.92
CA LYS A 3 -12.83 -12.89 -11.02
C LYS A 3 -11.63 -13.78 -11.38
N LEU A 4 -10.40 -13.26 -11.29
CA LEU A 4 -9.18 -14.06 -11.52
C LEU A 4 -9.06 -15.16 -10.46
N MET A 5 -9.25 -14.83 -9.18
CA MET A 5 -9.21 -15.83 -8.10
C MET A 5 -10.25 -16.93 -8.29
N LEU A 6 -11.49 -16.55 -8.65
CA LEU A 6 -12.54 -17.52 -8.97
C LEU A 6 -12.18 -18.42 -10.15
N ASN A 7 -11.61 -17.85 -11.23
CA ASN A 7 -11.17 -18.63 -12.39
C ASN A 7 -10.01 -19.58 -12.07
N LEU A 8 -9.19 -19.26 -11.05
CA LEU A 8 -8.14 -20.14 -10.53
C LEU A 8 -8.68 -21.18 -9.53
N GLY A 9 -9.98 -21.18 -9.23
CA GLY A 9 -10.61 -22.13 -8.30
C GLY A 9 -10.59 -21.70 -6.83
N TYR A 10 -10.22 -20.44 -6.53
CA TYR A 10 -10.17 -19.91 -5.17
C TYR A 10 -11.46 -19.14 -4.82
N ASP A 11 -12.44 -19.83 -4.22
CA ASP A 11 -13.66 -19.20 -3.68
C ASP A 11 -13.39 -18.30 -2.47
N LYS A 12 -12.33 -18.63 -1.74
CA LYS A 12 -11.79 -17.88 -0.60
C LYS A 12 -10.33 -17.58 -0.85
N TYR A 13 -9.87 -16.41 -0.46
CA TYR A 13 -8.48 -15.98 -0.61
C TYR A 13 -8.15 -14.85 0.38
N VAL A 14 -6.86 -14.62 0.56
CA VAL A 14 -6.34 -13.46 1.30
C VAL A 14 -5.71 -12.49 0.31
N THR A 15 -5.56 -11.24 0.74
CA THR A 15 -4.97 -10.17 -0.10
C THR A 15 -3.78 -9.54 0.60
N GLN A 16 -2.79 -9.14 -0.18
CA GLN A 16 -1.62 -8.40 0.26
C GLN A 16 -1.44 -7.21 -0.69
N GLY A 17 -1.14 -6.01 -0.17
CA GLY A 17 -0.80 -4.89 -1.05
C GLY A 17 -0.12 -3.69 -0.39
N GLY A 18 0.86 -3.14 -1.11
CA GLY A 18 1.39 -1.78 -0.94
C GLY A 18 0.95 -0.86 -2.09
N ASP A 19 1.27 0.43 -2.03
CA ASP A 19 0.93 1.44 -3.06
C ASP A 19 -0.54 1.39 -3.54
N TRP A 20 -0.83 1.43 -4.85
CA TRP A 20 -2.17 1.20 -5.40
C TRP A 20 -2.76 -0.15 -4.99
N GLY A 21 -1.91 -1.15 -4.76
CA GLY A 21 -2.27 -2.45 -4.22
C GLY A 21 -2.94 -2.36 -2.84
N TYR A 22 -2.62 -1.36 -2.01
CA TYR A 22 -3.37 -1.08 -0.78
C TYR A 22 -4.84 -0.80 -1.11
N ALA A 23 -5.11 0.17 -1.99
CA ALA A 23 -6.46 0.59 -2.29
C ALA A 23 -7.25 -0.54 -2.96
N VAL A 24 -6.62 -1.26 -3.89
CA VAL A 24 -7.21 -2.42 -4.57
C VAL A 24 -7.56 -3.52 -3.57
N THR A 25 -6.62 -3.89 -2.70
CA THR A 25 -6.82 -4.92 -1.66
C THR A 25 -7.96 -4.55 -0.72
N ARG A 26 -7.98 -3.32 -0.23
CA ARG A 26 -9.04 -2.83 0.67
C ARG A 26 -10.41 -2.83 -0.02
N LEU A 27 -10.49 -2.37 -1.27
CA LEU A 27 -11.73 -2.37 -2.04
C LEU A 27 -12.22 -3.78 -2.42
N ILE A 28 -11.31 -4.75 -2.56
CA ILE A 28 -11.69 -6.16 -2.72
C ILE A 28 -12.34 -6.67 -1.43
N GLY A 29 -11.77 -6.38 -0.26
CA GLY A 29 -12.37 -6.72 1.03
C GLY A 29 -13.76 -6.10 1.22
N VAL A 30 -13.94 -4.84 0.80
CA VAL A 30 -15.26 -4.16 0.86
C VAL A 30 -16.29 -4.81 -0.07
N GLN A 31 -15.90 -5.15 -1.30
CA GLN A 31 -16.84 -5.64 -2.32
C GLN A 31 -17.14 -7.13 -2.20
N TYR A 32 -16.18 -7.92 -1.71
CA TYR A 32 -16.23 -9.38 -1.70
C TYR A 32 -15.82 -9.96 -0.34
N PRO A 33 -16.42 -9.53 0.79
CA PRO A 33 -16.00 -9.95 2.13
C PRO A 33 -16.17 -11.45 2.39
N GLU A 34 -17.09 -12.12 1.70
CA GLU A 34 -17.29 -13.57 1.81
C GLU A 34 -16.15 -14.39 1.17
N SER A 35 -15.46 -13.81 0.18
CA SER A 35 -14.33 -14.44 -0.52
C SER A 35 -12.99 -13.91 -0.01
N CYS A 36 -12.86 -12.61 0.25
CA CYS A 36 -11.65 -12.01 0.78
C CYS A 36 -11.64 -12.11 2.31
N VAL A 37 -11.04 -13.19 2.82
CA VAL A 37 -11.17 -13.57 4.23
C VAL A 37 -10.10 -12.97 5.16
N ALA A 38 -9.13 -12.25 4.61
CA ALA A 38 -8.19 -11.37 5.33
C ALA A 38 -7.42 -10.47 4.35
N SER A 39 -6.89 -9.37 4.87
CA SER A 39 -6.01 -8.46 4.14
C SER A 39 -4.76 -8.13 4.95
N HIS A 40 -3.62 -8.03 4.29
CA HIS A 40 -2.38 -7.48 4.82
C HIS A 40 -1.95 -6.30 3.95
N VAL A 41 -1.46 -5.22 4.55
CA VAL A 41 -0.94 -4.07 3.80
C VAL A 41 0.40 -3.61 4.36
N ASN A 42 1.28 -3.20 3.45
CA ASN A 42 2.59 -2.62 3.78
C ASN A 42 2.72 -1.15 3.38
N PHE A 43 1.62 -0.52 2.94
CA PHE A 43 1.50 0.92 2.70
C PHE A 43 0.30 1.43 3.49
N VAL A 44 0.53 1.93 4.70
CA VAL A 44 -0.56 2.27 5.63
C VAL A 44 -1.06 3.69 5.35
N ARG A 45 -2.20 3.81 4.66
CA ARG A 45 -2.84 5.10 4.42
C ARG A 45 -3.73 5.53 5.57
N ALA A 46 -3.19 6.35 6.47
CA ALA A 46 -3.95 7.08 7.47
C ALA A 46 -3.40 8.51 7.55
N PHE A 47 -4.17 9.50 7.11
CA PHE A 47 -3.67 10.87 6.88
C PHE A 47 -3.98 11.87 8.00
N GLY A 48 -4.72 11.48 9.02
CA GLY A 48 -5.10 12.38 10.09
C GLY A 48 -5.23 11.68 11.43
N PRO A 49 -5.21 12.48 12.52
CA PRO A 49 -5.37 11.94 13.86
C PRO A 49 -6.75 11.28 14.03
N PRO A 50 -6.85 10.27 14.90
CA PRO A 50 -8.13 9.68 15.25
C PRO A 50 -9.08 10.76 15.80
N THR A 51 -10.36 10.66 15.47
CA THR A 51 -11.40 11.53 16.06
C THR A 51 -12.17 10.77 17.13
N PHE A 52 -12.76 11.49 18.08
CA PHE A 52 -13.57 10.87 19.13
C PHE A 52 -14.76 10.08 18.56
N PHE A 53 -15.39 10.56 17.47
CA PHE A 53 -16.58 9.92 16.90
C PHE A 53 -16.27 8.66 16.09
N THR A 54 -15.09 8.58 15.48
CA THR A 54 -14.71 7.42 14.64
C THR A 54 -13.87 6.39 15.40
N ALA A 55 -13.02 6.83 16.32
CA ALA A 55 -12.12 5.95 17.08
C ALA A 55 -11.84 6.52 18.48
N PRO A 56 -12.82 6.49 19.41
CA PRO A 56 -12.71 7.12 20.74
C PRO A 56 -11.46 6.70 21.52
N TRP A 57 -11.13 5.41 21.49
CA TRP A 57 -9.97 4.88 22.21
C TRP A 57 -8.64 5.34 21.61
N GLN A 58 -8.54 5.39 20.28
CA GLN A 58 -7.32 5.90 19.62
C GLN A 58 -7.20 7.42 19.82
N PHE A 59 -8.32 8.14 19.85
CA PHE A 59 -8.36 9.58 20.17
C PHE A 59 -7.80 9.85 21.58
N ILE A 60 -8.25 9.10 22.59
CA ILE A 60 -7.75 9.24 23.97
C ILE A 60 -6.24 8.95 24.03
N LYS A 61 -5.78 7.85 23.40
CA LYS A 61 -4.34 7.53 23.31
C LYS A 61 -3.55 8.65 22.63
N HIS A 62 -4.04 9.15 21.51
CA HIS A 62 -3.42 10.24 20.75
C HIS A 62 -3.32 11.53 21.56
N ALA A 63 -4.33 11.85 22.38
CA ALA A 63 -4.35 13.05 23.21
C ALA A 63 -3.43 12.95 24.43
N LEU A 64 -3.25 11.74 25.00
CA LEU A 64 -2.52 11.54 26.25
C LEU A 64 -1.05 11.11 26.06
N LEU A 65 -0.73 10.44 24.95
CA LEU A 65 0.60 9.90 24.69
C LEU A 65 1.33 10.77 23.67
N PRO A 66 2.55 11.26 23.99
CA PRO A 66 3.36 11.94 23.00
C PRO A 66 3.77 10.97 21.90
N TYR A 67 3.98 11.49 20.70
CA TYR A 67 4.55 10.71 19.61
C TYR A 67 5.95 10.23 19.96
N ALA A 68 6.22 8.96 19.67
CA ALA A 68 7.57 8.42 19.72
C ALA A 68 8.45 9.06 18.63
N ASP A 69 9.77 8.98 18.77
CA ASP A 69 10.67 9.65 17.83
C ASP A 69 10.57 9.09 16.41
N HIS A 70 10.35 7.78 16.26
CA HIS A 70 10.09 7.16 14.96
C HIS A 70 8.77 7.66 14.33
N GLU A 71 7.73 7.94 15.11
CA GLU A 71 6.47 8.50 14.60
C GLU A 71 6.64 9.96 14.17
N LYS A 72 7.46 10.74 14.89
CA LYS A 72 7.82 12.11 14.45
C LYS A 72 8.60 12.08 13.14
N ALA A 73 9.60 11.19 13.03
CA ALA A 73 10.38 11.01 11.81
C ALA A 73 9.50 10.56 10.63
N GLY A 74 8.59 9.60 10.85
CA GLY A 74 7.63 9.13 9.84
C GLY A 74 6.69 10.24 9.36
N ARG A 75 6.18 11.08 10.28
CA ARG A 75 5.39 12.26 9.88
C ARG A 75 6.20 13.26 9.08
N ALA A 76 7.46 13.53 9.46
CA ALA A 76 8.33 14.43 8.70
C ALA A 76 8.61 13.88 7.29
N ARG A 77 8.84 12.57 7.15
CA ARG A 77 9.00 11.88 5.86
C ARG A 77 7.74 12.00 4.99
N THR A 78 6.57 11.84 5.60
CA THR A 78 5.26 11.98 4.94
C THR A 78 5.04 13.42 4.48
N GLN A 79 5.36 14.40 5.33
CA GLN A 79 5.27 15.82 5.01
C GLN A 79 6.17 16.18 3.83
N TRP A 80 7.45 15.79 3.88
CA TRP A 80 8.38 15.99 2.77
C TRP A 80 7.87 15.37 1.47
N PHE A 81 7.29 14.17 1.51
CA PHE A 81 6.72 13.55 0.32
C PHE A 81 5.59 14.39 -0.30
N PHE A 82 4.70 14.95 0.52
CA PHE A 82 3.62 15.79 0.03
C PHE A 82 4.08 17.15 -0.49
N GLU A 83 5.14 17.71 0.09
CA GLU A 83 5.70 19.00 -0.29
C GLU A 83 6.59 18.89 -1.55
N GLU A 84 7.48 17.91 -1.60
CA GLU A 84 8.52 17.79 -2.62
C GLU A 84 8.30 16.60 -3.58
N GLY A 85 7.83 15.46 -3.07
CA GLY A 85 7.72 14.21 -3.83
C GLY A 85 6.43 14.03 -4.64
N PHE A 86 5.43 14.90 -4.46
CA PHE A 86 4.05 14.67 -4.95
C PHE A 86 3.78 15.17 -6.39
N GLY A 87 4.74 15.85 -7.02
CA GLY A 87 4.56 16.46 -8.35
C GLY A 87 4.10 15.48 -9.43
N TYR A 88 4.66 14.27 -9.45
CA TYR A 88 4.28 13.22 -10.41
C TYR A 88 2.78 12.88 -10.34
N ASN A 89 2.22 12.85 -9.12
CA ASN A 89 0.81 12.55 -8.87
C ASN A 89 -0.07 13.68 -9.39
N LEU A 90 0.34 14.95 -9.21
CA LEU A 90 -0.38 16.12 -9.73
C LEU A 90 -0.48 16.09 -11.26
N GLU A 91 0.62 15.75 -11.93
CA GLU A 91 0.65 15.63 -13.39
C GLU A 91 -0.24 14.47 -13.86
N GLN A 92 -0.02 13.26 -13.35
CA GLN A 92 -0.76 12.08 -13.78
C GLN A 92 -2.26 12.15 -13.44
N ARG A 93 -2.64 12.78 -12.33
CA ARG A 93 -4.07 12.89 -11.96
C ARG A 93 -4.84 13.95 -12.75
N THR A 94 -4.16 14.83 -13.50
CA THR A 94 -4.80 15.92 -14.24
C THR A 94 -4.58 15.85 -15.75
N LYS A 95 -3.40 15.43 -16.20
CA LYS A 95 -2.96 15.38 -17.60
C LYS A 95 -2.29 14.04 -17.97
N PRO A 96 -2.89 12.87 -17.65
CA PRO A 96 -2.26 11.56 -17.86
C PRO A 96 -1.89 11.30 -19.34
N SER A 97 -2.70 11.77 -20.29
CA SER A 97 -2.40 11.61 -21.72
C SER A 97 -1.20 12.46 -22.15
N THR A 98 -1.07 13.69 -21.64
CA THR A 98 0.01 14.60 -22.00
C THR A 98 1.37 14.02 -21.59
N ILE A 99 1.53 13.66 -20.32
CA ILE A 99 2.75 13.01 -19.84
C ILE A 99 2.94 11.64 -20.51
N GLY A 100 1.86 10.91 -20.78
CA GLY A 100 1.90 9.62 -21.46
C GLY A 100 2.56 9.66 -22.83
N PHE A 101 2.34 10.71 -23.63
CA PHE A 101 3.04 10.88 -24.92
C PHE A 101 4.54 11.02 -24.73
N ALA A 102 4.99 11.85 -23.79
CA ALA A 102 6.42 12.05 -23.52
C ALA A 102 7.10 10.76 -23.03
N LEU A 103 6.43 10.01 -22.15
CA LEU A 103 6.93 8.74 -21.62
C LEU A 103 6.98 7.64 -22.69
N ALA A 104 6.08 7.67 -23.68
CA ALA A 104 6.07 6.70 -24.77
C ALA A 104 7.11 7.00 -25.85
N ASP A 105 7.38 8.28 -26.10
CA ASP A 105 8.30 8.74 -27.16
C ASP A 105 9.77 8.58 -26.77
N SER A 106 10.12 8.79 -25.50
CA SER A 106 11.52 8.80 -25.05
C SER A 106 11.78 7.79 -23.92
N PRO A 107 12.59 6.74 -24.15
CA PRO A 107 12.99 5.80 -23.10
C PRO A 107 13.84 6.47 -22.02
N VAL A 108 14.55 7.56 -22.35
CA VAL A 108 15.30 8.37 -21.36
C VAL A 108 14.34 9.14 -20.46
N ALA A 109 13.26 9.70 -21.02
CA ALA A 109 12.23 10.35 -20.21
C ALA A 109 11.54 9.36 -19.28
N LEU A 110 11.23 8.16 -19.78
CA LEU A 110 10.65 7.08 -18.97
C LEU A 110 11.60 6.63 -17.85
N LEU A 111 12.88 6.41 -18.17
CA LEU A 111 13.92 6.07 -17.20
C LEU A 111 13.99 7.13 -16.10
N ALA A 112 14.11 8.41 -16.45
CA ALA A 112 14.18 9.49 -15.47
C ALA A 112 12.93 9.54 -14.58
N TRP A 113 11.74 9.41 -15.18
CA TRP A 113 10.46 9.48 -14.47
C TRP A 113 10.26 8.34 -13.45
N ILE A 114 10.74 7.14 -13.77
CA ILE A 114 10.64 5.95 -12.90
C ILE A 114 11.79 5.91 -11.88
N TYR A 115 13.03 6.12 -12.34
CA TYR A 115 14.22 5.97 -11.50
C TYR A 115 14.23 6.94 -10.31
N GLU A 116 13.75 8.17 -10.50
CA GLU A 116 13.59 9.13 -9.39
C GLU A 116 12.78 8.52 -8.23
N LYS A 117 11.77 7.69 -8.52
CA LYS A 117 10.94 7.06 -7.48
C LYS A 117 11.63 5.87 -6.84
N LEU A 118 12.35 5.07 -7.63
CA LEU A 118 13.20 3.99 -7.11
C LEU A 118 14.27 4.54 -6.16
N HIS A 119 14.82 5.72 -6.46
CA HIS A 119 15.75 6.40 -5.58
C HIS A 119 15.06 6.97 -4.33
N ASP A 120 14.08 7.86 -4.49
CA ASP A 120 13.54 8.66 -3.38
C ASP A 120 12.62 7.89 -2.43
N TRP A 121 12.00 6.80 -2.89
CA TRP A 121 11.02 6.06 -2.10
C TRP A 121 11.61 4.83 -1.39
N THR A 122 12.91 4.58 -1.54
CA THR A 122 13.59 3.48 -0.87
C THR A 122 14.38 3.94 0.36
N ASP A 123 14.78 3.00 1.18
CA ASP A 123 15.74 3.21 2.27
C ASP A 123 17.18 3.01 1.78
N SER A 124 17.60 3.87 0.85
CA SER A 124 18.95 3.81 0.24
C SER A 124 19.27 2.45 -0.38
N TYR A 125 18.27 1.82 -1.02
CA TYR A 125 18.45 0.52 -1.65
C TYR A 125 19.54 0.59 -2.75
N PRO A 126 20.53 -0.31 -2.75
CA PRO A 126 21.67 -0.23 -3.66
C PRO A 126 21.31 -0.78 -5.05
N TRP A 127 20.45 -0.05 -5.77
CA TRP A 127 20.00 -0.40 -7.10
C TRP A 127 21.15 -0.63 -8.06
N THR A 128 21.12 -1.76 -8.76
CA THR A 128 22.00 -2.01 -9.90
C THR A 128 21.40 -1.45 -11.19
N ASP A 129 22.25 -1.17 -12.18
CA ASP A 129 21.79 -0.73 -13.50
C ASP A 129 20.82 -1.75 -14.12
N ASP A 130 21.08 -3.05 -13.95
CA ASP A 130 20.23 -4.12 -14.47
C ASP A 130 18.85 -4.14 -13.80
N GLU A 131 18.75 -3.89 -12.49
CA GLU A 131 17.46 -3.80 -11.80
C GLU A 131 16.66 -2.59 -12.30
N ILE A 132 17.29 -1.41 -12.37
CA ILE A 132 16.64 -0.18 -12.84
C ILE A 132 16.13 -0.38 -14.27
N LEU A 133 16.99 -0.90 -15.16
CA LEU A 133 16.62 -1.17 -16.55
C LEU A 133 15.54 -2.25 -16.65
N THR A 134 15.52 -3.24 -15.77
CA THR A 134 14.44 -4.25 -15.71
C THR A 134 13.11 -3.60 -15.36
N TRP A 135 13.06 -2.77 -14.31
CA TRP A 135 11.85 -2.05 -13.92
C TRP A 135 11.34 -1.17 -15.06
N VAL A 136 12.20 -0.38 -15.70
CA VAL A 136 11.84 0.49 -16.82
C VAL A 136 11.40 -0.31 -18.05
N SER A 137 12.06 -1.43 -18.33
CA SER A 137 11.77 -2.30 -19.48
C SER A 137 10.37 -2.90 -19.41
N VAL A 138 9.86 -3.23 -18.22
CA VAL A 138 8.47 -3.70 -18.06
C VAL A 138 7.49 -2.64 -18.56
N TYR A 139 7.74 -1.36 -18.31
CA TYR A 139 6.88 -0.27 -18.81
C TYR A 139 7.08 -0.07 -20.31
N GLN A 140 8.34 0.00 -20.76
CA GLN A 140 8.73 0.26 -22.15
C GLN A 140 8.18 -0.78 -23.13
N PHE A 141 8.28 -2.07 -22.77
CA PHE A 141 7.99 -3.18 -23.69
C PHE A 141 6.67 -3.89 -23.40
N SER A 142 5.91 -3.47 -22.39
CA SER A 142 4.56 -4.00 -22.18
C SER A 142 3.65 -3.66 -23.37
N THR A 143 2.71 -4.57 -23.68
CA THR A 143 1.68 -4.33 -24.72
C THR A 143 0.85 -3.07 -24.44
N ALA A 144 0.65 -2.71 -23.17
CA ALA A 144 -0.08 -1.52 -22.78
C ALA A 144 0.73 -0.22 -22.96
N GLY A 145 2.06 -0.33 -22.98
CA GLY A 145 3.02 0.75 -23.18
C GLY A 145 3.22 1.67 -21.97
N PRO A 146 4.20 2.60 -22.04
CA PRO A 146 4.63 3.44 -20.91
C PRO A 146 3.54 4.33 -20.31
N ALA A 147 2.54 4.71 -21.10
CA ALA A 147 1.46 5.60 -20.66
C ALA A 147 0.38 4.88 -19.82
N ALA A 148 0.35 3.54 -19.82
CA ALA A 148 -0.76 2.78 -19.26
C ALA A 148 -0.97 3.01 -17.75
N SER A 149 0.13 3.13 -17.00
CA SER A 149 0.12 3.29 -15.55
C SER A 149 -0.38 4.66 -15.09
N ALA A 150 -0.34 5.69 -15.94
CA ALA A 150 -0.68 7.06 -15.54
C ALA A 150 -2.19 7.25 -15.31
N ARG A 151 -3.05 6.47 -15.98
CA ARG A 151 -4.51 6.68 -15.95
C ARG A 151 -5.14 6.44 -14.57
N ILE A 152 -4.60 5.51 -13.78
CA ILE A 152 -5.17 5.19 -12.46
C ILE A 152 -5.23 6.42 -11.54
N TYR A 153 -4.27 7.33 -11.66
CA TYR A 153 -4.22 8.58 -10.91
C TYR A 153 -5.38 9.51 -11.28
N TYR A 154 -5.67 9.63 -12.57
CA TYR A 154 -6.79 10.44 -13.06
C TYR A 154 -8.12 9.84 -12.61
N GLU A 155 -8.33 8.54 -12.82
CA GLU A 155 -9.55 7.85 -12.41
C GLU A 155 -9.78 7.95 -10.90
N SER A 156 -8.73 7.76 -10.09
CA SER A 156 -8.85 7.87 -8.64
C SER A 156 -9.16 9.29 -8.18
N LYS A 157 -8.60 10.32 -8.83
CA LYS A 157 -8.88 11.72 -8.46
C LYS A 157 -10.30 12.16 -8.83
N HIS A 158 -10.86 11.61 -9.90
CA HIS A 158 -12.20 11.95 -10.40
C HIS A 158 -13.29 10.97 -9.95
N SER A 159 -12.93 9.95 -9.15
CA SER A 159 -13.88 9.10 -8.44
C SER A 159 -14.62 9.89 -7.36
N SER A 160 -15.81 9.42 -6.95
CA SER A 160 -16.58 10.12 -5.91
C SER A 160 -15.83 10.08 -4.56
N PRO A 161 -15.95 11.11 -3.71
CA PRO A 161 -15.34 11.10 -2.38
C PRO A 161 -15.73 9.86 -1.55
N GLU A 162 -16.99 9.42 -1.67
CA GLU A 162 -17.50 8.23 -1.00
C GLU A 162 -16.82 6.95 -1.50
N GLN A 163 -16.55 6.84 -2.80
CA GLN A 163 -15.85 5.68 -3.38
C GLN A 163 -14.40 5.63 -2.90
N THR A 164 -13.71 6.76 -2.90
CA THR A 164 -12.32 6.84 -2.43
C THR A 164 -12.20 6.54 -0.93
N ALA A 165 -13.15 7.03 -0.13
CA ALA A 165 -13.17 6.81 1.32
C ALA A 165 -13.35 5.33 1.71
N LYS A 166 -14.00 4.51 0.86
CA LYS A 166 -14.18 3.07 1.13
C LYS A 166 -12.86 2.31 1.27
N ALA A 167 -11.81 2.74 0.58
CA ALA A 167 -10.50 2.09 0.67
C ALA A 167 -9.84 2.27 2.05
N ASP A 168 -10.16 3.35 2.76
CA ASP A 168 -9.63 3.66 4.08
C ASP A 168 -10.62 3.34 5.22
N ALA A 169 -11.86 2.96 4.88
CA ALA A 169 -12.88 2.60 5.85
C ALA A 169 -12.64 1.21 6.48
N TYR A 170 -13.14 1.03 7.70
CA TYR A 170 -13.20 -0.30 8.31
C TYR A 170 -14.01 -1.27 7.45
N VAL A 171 -13.46 -2.47 7.24
CA VAL A 171 -14.08 -3.57 6.51
C VAL A 171 -14.51 -4.66 7.51
N PRO A 172 -15.81 -4.79 7.81
CA PRO A 172 -16.29 -5.81 8.74
C PRO A 172 -15.91 -7.23 8.30
N ASN A 173 -15.56 -8.07 9.27
CA ASN A 173 -15.25 -9.49 9.08
C ASN A 173 -14.05 -9.82 8.17
N VAL A 174 -13.26 -8.81 7.77
CA VAL A 174 -12.00 -9.00 7.05
C VAL A 174 -10.85 -8.56 7.97
N PRO A 175 -10.20 -9.50 8.68
CA PRO A 175 -9.06 -9.19 9.53
C PRO A 175 -7.96 -8.45 8.76
N LEU A 176 -7.41 -7.39 9.37
CA LEU A 176 -6.41 -6.53 8.75
C LEU A 176 -5.06 -6.63 9.47
N GLY A 177 -3.99 -6.87 8.70
CA GLY A 177 -2.61 -6.76 9.15
C GLY A 177 -1.91 -5.52 8.57
N LEU A 178 -1.08 -4.85 9.36
CA LEU A 178 -0.34 -3.65 8.98
C LEU A 178 1.17 -3.85 9.20
N SER A 179 1.96 -3.56 8.17
CA SER A 179 3.43 -3.48 8.28
C SER A 179 3.89 -2.05 7.96
N TYR A 180 4.72 -1.49 8.84
CA TYR A 180 5.22 -0.12 8.74
C TYR A 180 6.71 -0.14 8.41
N PHE A 181 7.07 0.43 7.25
CA PHE A 181 8.44 0.62 6.81
C PHE A 181 8.83 2.10 6.98
N PRO A 182 9.98 2.42 7.61
CA PRO A 182 10.29 3.78 8.06
C PRO A 182 10.55 4.79 6.94
N LYS A 183 10.87 4.32 5.72
CA LYS A 183 11.13 5.19 4.55
C LYS A 183 10.03 5.17 3.49
N ASP A 184 8.88 4.58 3.79
CA ASP A 184 7.71 4.66 2.91
C ASP A 184 7.29 6.13 2.69
N ILE A 185 6.51 6.39 1.64
CA ILE A 185 6.05 7.73 1.26
C ILE A 185 4.97 8.26 2.22
N VAL A 186 4.27 7.38 2.92
CA VAL A 186 3.32 7.71 3.99
C VAL A 186 3.60 6.80 5.18
N VAL A 187 4.04 7.40 6.29
CA VAL A 187 4.45 6.69 7.50
C VAL A 187 3.67 7.26 8.69
N PRO A 188 2.42 6.83 8.89
CA PRO A 188 1.59 7.39 9.95
C PRO A 188 1.91 6.74 11.30
N PRO A 189 1.64 7.45 12.41
CA PRO A 189 1.61 6.86 13.75
C PRO A 189 0.71 5.61 13.81
N GLN A 190 1.05 4.63 14.64
CA GLN A 190 0.23 3.40 14.80
C GLN A 190 -1.19 3.73 15.27
N THR A 191 -1.35 4.75 16.12
CA THR A 191 -2.66 5.22 16.57
C THR A 191 -3.57 5.66 15.43
N TRP A 192 -3.00 6.16 14.33
CA TRP A 192 -3.74 6.56 13.14
C TRP A 192 -4.08 5.33 12.28
N GLY A 193 -3.13 4.42 12.06
CA GLY A 193 -3.39 3.19 11.30
C GLY A 193 -4.43 2.27 11.96
N ARG A 194 -4.47 2.22 13.30
CA ARG A 194 -5.50 1.49 14.05
C ARG A 194 -6.92 2.07 13.91
N THR A 195 -7.10 3.20 13.21
CA THR A 195 -8.44 3.68 12.83
C THR A 195 -9.02 2.94 11.63
N LEU A 196 -8.21 2.18 10.88
CA LEU A 196 -8.62 1.39 9.72
C LEU A 196 -9.47 0.16 10.09
N GLY A 197 -9.56 -0.16 11.38
CA GLY A 197 -10.34 -1.29 11.91
C GLY A 197 -9.62 -2.05 13.02
N PRO A 198 -10.19 -3.16 13.52
CA PRO A 198 -9.51 -4.10 14.38
C PRO A 198 -8.30 -4.71 13.66
N ILE A 199 -7.10 -4.37 14.14
CA ILE A 199 -5.84 -4.83 13.58
C ILE A 199 -5.45 -6.15 14.26
N VAL A 200 -5.28 -7.21 13.48
CA VAL A 200 -4.92 -8.55 13.98
C VAL A 200 -3.42 -8.86 13.87
N TYR A 201 -2.68 -8.01 13.17
CA TYR A 201 -1.23 -8.07 13.05
C TYR A 201 -0.70 -6.65 12.83
N GLU A 202 0.34 -6.26 13.56
CA GLU A 202 0.95 -4.94 13.43
C GLU A 202 2.44 -5.02 13.72
N LYS A 203 3.29 -4.56 12.79
CA LYS A 203 4.74 -4.54 13.00
C LYS A 203 5.37 -3.27 12.44
N ILE A 204 6.31 -2.73 13.21
CA ILE A 204 7.18 -1.62 12.80
C ILE A 204 8.54 -2.22 12.49
N HIS A 205 9.05 -1.96 11.29
CA HIS A 205 10.38 -2.37 10.85
C HIS A 205 11.40 -1.28 11.14
N SER A 206 12.66 -1.69 11.33
CA SER A 206 13.78 -0.77 11.59
C SER A 206 14.33 -0.11 10.33
N ASP A 207 14.13 -0.72 9.17
CA ASP A 207 14.64 -0.30 7.87
C ASP A 207 13.67 -0.69 6.73
N GLY A 208 13.95 -0.20 5.52
CA GLY A 208 13.14 -0.41 4.33
C GLY A 208 12.19 0.74 4.00
N GLY A 209 11.87 0.87 2.72
CA GLY A 209 11.01 1.90 2.17
C GLY A 209 9.73 1.40 1.53
N HIS A 210 9.29 2.11 0.49
CA HIS A 210 8.03 1.90 -0.20
C HIS A 210 7.99 0.56 -0.96
N PHE A 211 9.12 0.11 -1.48
CA PHE A 211 9.24 -1.12 -2.25
C PHE A 211 9.56 -2.29 -1.32
N ALA A 212 8.79 -2.46 -0.24
CA ALA A 212 9.04 -3.43 0.83
C ALA A 212 9.31 -4.86 0.32
N SER A 213 8.58 -5.34 -0.69
CA SER A 213 8.79 -6.67 -1.27
C SER A 213 10.10 -6.82 -2.05
N HIS A 214 10.74 -5.72 -2.43
CA HIS A 214 12.00 -5.69 -3.14
C HIS A 214 13.18 -5.38 -2.18
N GLU A 215 12.97 -4.42 -1.28
CA GLU A 215 13.98 -3.98 -0.31
C GLU A 215 14.15 -4.98 0.85
N ARG A 216 13.03 -5.50 1.36
CA ARG A 216 12.93 -6.34 2.56
C ARG A 216 12.01 -7.56 2.33
N PRO A 217 12.32 -8.41 1.32
CA PRO A 217 11.44 -9.51 0.94
C PRO A 217 11.25 -10.54 2.07
N GLN A 218 12.29 -10.80 2.88
CA GLN A 218 12.23 -11.76 3.97
C GLN A 218 11.33 -11.25 5.09
N GLU A 219 11.48 -9.98 5.47
CA GLU A 219 10.71 -9.33 6.51
C GLU A 219 9.23 -9.28 6.14
N LEU A 220 8.90 -8.90 4.90
CA LEU A 220 7.50 -8.90 4.45
C LEU A 220 6.91 -10.33 4.39
N ALA A 221 7.70 -11.32 3.97
CA ALA A 221 7.26 -12.71 3.98
C ALA A 221 7.07 -13.26 5.40
N GLU A 222 7.93 -12.90 6.33
CA GLU A 222 7.83 -13.23 7.75
C GLU A 222 6.59 -12.60 8.37
N ASP A 223 6.25 -11.36 8.02
CA ASP A 223 5.04 -10.71 8.50
C ASP A 223 3.77 -11.49 8.13
N LEU A 224 3.71 -11.97 6.89
CA LEU A 224 2.60 -12.82 6.44
C LEU A 224 2.61 -14.16 7.19
N ARG A 225 3.78 -14.77 7.38
CA ARG A 225 3.90 -16.04 8.12
C ARG A 225 3.53 -15.89 9.59
N GLU A 226 3.85 -14.78 10.23
CA GLU A 226 3.48 -14.48 11.62
C GLU A 226 1.97 -14.23 11.73
N MET A 227 1.41 -13.41 10.85
CA MET A 227 -0.03 -13.10 10.83
C MET A 227 -0.89 -14.37 10.66
N PHE A 228 -0.52 -15.22 9.70
CA PHE A 228 -1.29 -16.42 9.34
C PHE A 228 -0.80 -17.70 10.02
N GLY A 229 0.37 -17.68 10.66
CA GLY A 229 0.98 -18.83 11.33
C GLY A 229 0.24 -19.25 12.60
N LYS A 230 0.61 -20.40 13.17
CA LYS A 230 0.02 -20.89 14.42
C LYS A 230 0.20 -19.86 15.53
N GLY A 231 -0.91 -19.42 16.13
CA GLY A 231 -0.91 -18.38 17.17
C GLY A 231 -1.00 -16.95 16.63
N GLY A 232 -0.88 -16.75 15.32
CA GLY A 232 -1.09 -15.46 14.67
C GLY A 232 -2.55 -15.01 14.72
N GLY A 233 -2.78 -13.68 14.67
CA GLY A 233 -4.12 -13.09 14.80
C GLY A 233 -5.09 -13.50 13.69
N ALA A 234 -4.59 -13.97 12.53
CA ALA A 234 -5.39 -14.49 11.43
C ALA A 234 -5.28 -16.02 11.27
N PHE A 235 -4.73 -16.77 12.23
CA PHE A 235 -4.60 -18.24 12.13
C PHE A 235 -5.93 -18.96 11.88
N HIS A 236 -7.04 -18.42 12.41
CA HIS A 236 -8.38 -18.96 12.20
C HIS A 236 -8.79 -18.94 10.71
N VAL A 237 -8.24 -18.04 9.90
CA VAL A 237 -8.44 -17.97 8.45
C VAL A 237 -7.81 -19.18 7.76
N VAL A 238 -6.61 -19.60 8.20
CA VAL A 238 -5.91 -20.76 7.64
C VAL A 238 -6.70 -22.06 7.83
N LYS A 239 -7.40 -22.20 8.97
CA LYS A 239 -8.27 -23.36 9.23
C LYS A 239 -9.39 -23.51 8.20
N GLN A 240 -9.86 -22.40 7.62
CA GLN A 240 -10.91 -22.42 6.58
C GLN A 240 -10.42 -23.00 5.26
N PHE A 241 -9.10 -22.96 5.00
CA PHE A 241 -8.50 -23.54 3.80
C PHE A 241 -8.17 -25.02 3.98
N GLN A 242 -7.87 -25.45 5.21
CA GLN A 242 -7.53 -26.85 5.50
C GLN A 242 -8.72 -27.81 5.45
N SER A 243 -9.95 -27.31 5.63
CA SER A 243 -11.16 -28.16 5.57
C SER A 243 -11.58 -28.59 4.16
N LYS A 244 -10.86 -28.16 3.12
CA LYS A 244 -11.09 -28.52 1.70
C LYS A 244 -10.00 -29.44 1.11
N LEU A 245 -8.95 -29.77 1.87
CA LEU A 245 -7.91 -30.74 1.51
C LEU A 245 -8.17 -32.08 2.20
#